data_AF-A0A1F3ZIK9-F1
#
_entry.id   AF-A0A1F3ZIK9-F1
#
_cell.length_a   1.000
_cell.length_b   1.000
_cell.length_c   1.000
_cell.angle_alpha   90.00
_cell.angle_beta   90.00
_cell.angle_gamma   90.00
#
_symmetry.space_group_name_H-M   'P 1'
#
loop_
_entity.id
_entity.type
_entity.pdbx_description
1 polymer ?
#
loop_
_entity_poly.entity_id
_entity_poly.type
_entity_poly.pdbx_seq_one_letter_code
_entity_poly.pdbx_strand_id
1 'polypeptide(L)'
;MQQPFLTQARQRRLIKLAREAGRTPQSMLRFVLRDGFDQCEDDVQAARTAEEEISRSGTVAHQQVMNEARATIASHARAQRRQAA
;
A
#
# COMPACT_ATOMS: atom_id res chain seq x y z
N MET A 1 -19.74 13.31 -15.04
CA MET A 1 -19.06 14.62 -15.16
C MET A 1 -17.76 14.42 -15.91
N GLN A 2 -17.62 15.02 -17.09
CA GLN A 2 -16.32 15.12 -17.76
C GLN A 2 -15.59 16.31 -17.16
N GLN A 3 -14.33 16.13 -16.75
CA GLN A 3 -13.51 17.25 -16.32
C GLN A 3 -12.68 17.75 -17.49
N PRO A 4 -12.78 19.03 -17.87
CA PRO A 4 -12.23 19.55 -19.13
C PRO A 4 -10.71 19.50 -19.24
N PHE A 5 -9.99 19.22 -18.14
CA PHE A 5 -8.53 19.20 -18.07
C PHE A 5 -7.90 17.81 -18.30
N LEU A 6 -8.70 16.74 -18.35
CA LEU A 6 -8.20 15.37 -18.55
C LEU A 6 -8.59 14.85 -19.93
N THR A 7 -7.63 14.24 -20.62
CA THR A 7 -7.93 13.45 -21.81
C THR A 7 -8.90 12.32 -21.45
N GLN A 8 -9.69 11.85 -22.42
CA GLN A 8 -10.62 10.74 -22.19
C GLN A 8 -9.94 9.48 -21.65
N ALA A 9 -8.68 9.23 -22.05
CA ALA A 9 -7.87 8.14 -21.51
C ALA A 9 -7.57 8.32 -20.01
N ARG A 10 -7.15 9.52 -19.59
CA ARG A 10 -6.90 9.84 -18.18
C ARG A 10 -8.19 9.82 -17.35
N GLN A 11 -9.31 10.24 -17.92
CA GLN A 11 -10.62 10.15 -17.26
C GLN A 11 -11.00 8.68 -16.97
N ARG A 12 -10.82 7.77 -17.94
CA ARG A 12 -11.07 6.33 -17.74
C ARG A 12 -10.13 5.74 -16.68
N ARG A 13 -8.86 6.13 -16.71
CA ARG A 13 -7.85 5.74 -15.70
C ARG A 13 -8.28 6.18 -14.29
N LEU A 14 -8.72 7.43 -14.13
CA LEU A 14 -9.22 7.97 -12.86
C LEU A 14 -10.46 7.23 -12.34
N ILE A 15 -11.41 6.92 -13.23
CA ILE A 15 -12.63 6.18 -12.85
C ILE A 15 -12.28 4.77 -12.36
N LYS A 16 -11.39 4.07 -13.08
CA LYS A 16 -10.92 2.74 -12.69
C LYS A 16 -10.26 2.80 -11.31
N LEU A 17 -9.30 3.70 -11.15
CA LEU A 17 -8.54 3.86 -9.92
C LEU A 17 -9.43 4.23 -8.73
N ALA A 18 -10.38 5.15 -8.93
CA ALA A 18 -11.33 5.53 -7.89
C ALA A 18 -12.21 4.34 -7.45
N ARG A 19 -12.67 3.52 -8.40
CA ARG A 19 -13.43 2.30 -8.12
C ARG A 19 -12.60 1.31 -7.31
N GLU A 20 -11.34 1.09 -7.68
CA GLU A 20 -10.43 0.17 -6.97
C GLU A 20 -10.12 0.67 -5.55
N ALA A 21 -10.06 1.98 -5.35
CA ALA A 21 -9.88 2.60 -4.04
C ALA A 21 -11.16 2.70 -3.19
N GLY A 22 -12.34 2.30 -3.72
CA GLY A 22 -13.63 2.50 -3.04
C GLY A 22 -14.01 3.97 -2.85
N ARG A 23 -13.59 4.84 -3.77
CA ARG A 23 -13.77 6.31 -3.73
C ARG A 23 -14.54 6.81 -4.95
N THR A 24 -14.99 8.07 -4.88
CA THR A 24 -15.53 8.75 -6.07
C THR A 24 -14.39 9.30 -6.94
N PRO A 25 -14.53 9.38 -8.27
CA PRO A 25 -13.53 9.98 -9.15
C PRO A 25 -13.12 11.40 -8.73
N GLN A 26 -14.07 12.21 -8.27
CA GLN A 26 -13.80 13.57 -7.79
C GLN A 26 -12.93 13.57 -6.53
N SER A 27 -13.19 12.68 -5.58
CA SER A 27 -12.35 12.55 -4.38
C SER A 27 -10.97 11.96 -4.69
N MET A 28 -10.85 11.09 -5.70
CA MET A 28 -9.59 10.50 -6.11
C MET A 28 -8.71 11.50 -6.86
N LEU A 29 -9.33 12.39 -7.64
CA LEU A 29 -8.63 13.37 -8.47
C LEU A 29 -7.62 14.22 -7.68
N ARG A 30 -7.98 14.66 -6.47
CA ARG A 30 -7.08 15.50 -5.67
C ARG A 30 -5.74 14.82 -5.38
N PHE A 31 -5.75 13.50 -5.21
CA PHE A 31 -4.54 12.70 -4.97
C PHE A 31 -3.76 12.54 -6.27
N VAL A 32 -4.44 12.23 -7.37
CA VAL A 32 -3.81 12.13 -8.69
C VAL A 32 -3.17 13.45 -9.14
N LEU A 33 -3.79 14.60 -8.82
CA LEU A 33 -3.21 15.92 -9.11
C LEU A 33 -2.00 16.25 -8.22
N ARG A 34 -1.94 15.68 -7.01
CA ARG A 34 -0.84 15.90 -6.05
C ARG A 34 0.35 14.97 -6.33
N ASP A 35 0.07 13.68 -6.50
CA ASP A 35 1.08 12.60 -6.49
C ASP A 35 1.28 11.98 -7.88
N GLY A 36 0.39 12.26 -8.82
CA GLY A 36 0.37 11.62 -10.14
C GLY A 36 -0.40 10.30 -10.14
N PHE A 37 -0.70 9.82 -11.34
CA PHE A 37 -1.45 8.58 -11.51
C PHE A 37 -0.66 7.36 -11.05
N ASP A 38 0.63 7.28 -11.41
CA ASP A 38 1.44 6.08 -11.22
C ASP A 38 1.58 5.77 -9.71
N GLN A 39 1.94 6.78 -8.91
CA GLN A 39 2.01 6.64 -7.45
C GLN A 39 0.66 6.23 -6.84
N CYS A 40 -0.43 6.86 -7.27
CA CYS A 40 -1.75 6.53 -6.74
C CYS A 40 -2.18 5.10 -7.11
N GLU A 41 -1.82 4.61 -8.29
CA GLU A 41 -2.11 3.24 -8.71
C GLU A 41 -1.31 2.22 -7.90
N ASP A 42 -0.02 2.48 -7.67
CA ASP A 42 0.84 1.64 -6.84
C ASP A 42 0.32 1.57 -5.40
N ASP A 43 -0.06 2.71 -4.81
CA ASP A 43 -0.58 2.78 -3.44
C ASP A 43 -1.90 2.00 -3.30
N VAL A 44 -2.83 2.17 -4.24
CA VAL A 44 -4.12 1.46 -4.22
C VAL A 44 -3.91 -0.03 -4.42
N GLN A 45 -3.00 -0.43 -5.31
CA GLN A 45 -2.69 -1.84 -5.53
C GLN A 45 -2.05 -2.46 -4.28
N ALA A 46 -1.12 -1.77 -3.62
CA ALA A 46 -0.50 -2.24 -2.38
C ALA A 46 -1.52 -2.41 -1.24
N ALA A 47 -2.42 -1.43 -1.07
CA ALA A 47 -3.48 -1.49 -0.07
C ALA A 47 -4.41 -2.68 -0.32
N ARG A 48 -4.83 -2.90 -1.57
CA ARG A 48 -5.69 -4.04 -1.94
C ARG A 48 -5.01 -5.38 -1.70
N THR A 49 -3.73 -5.51 -2.07
CA THR A 49 -2.96 -6.72 -1.79
C THR A 49 -2.90 -6.99 -0.28
N ALA A 50 -2.66 -5.95 0.54
CA ALA A 50 -2.64 -6.10 2.00
C ALA A 50 -4.01 -6.51 2.56
N GLU A 51 -5.11 -5.94 2.06
CA GLU A 51 -6.48 -6.35 2.44
C GLU A 51 -6.76 -7.80 2.04
N GLU A 52 -6.35 -8.23 0.85
CA GLU A 52 -6.47 -9.61 0.39
C GLU A 52 -5.67 -10.58 1.27
N GLU A 53 -4.44 -10.23 1.64
CA GLU A 53 -3.61 -11.02 2.56
C GLU A 53 -4.24 -11.12 3.96
N ILE A 54 -4.74 -10.01 4.50
CA ILE A 54 -5.45 -10.00 5.78
C ILE A 54 -6.69 -10.89 5.72
N SER A 55 -7.46 -10.83 4.62
CA SER A 55 -8.66 -11.66 4.46
C SER A 55 -8.34 -13.16 4.39
N ARG A 56 -7.18 -13.51 3.83
CA ARG A 56 -6.73 -14.91 3.65
C ARG A 56 -6.08 -15.48 4.90
N SER A 57 -5.21 -14.71 5.54
CA SER A 57 -4.29 -15.17 6.58
C SER A 57 -4.65 -14.67 7.98
N GLY A 58 -5.59 -13.72 8.09
CA GLY A 58 -5.92 -13.05 9.34
C GLY A 58 -4.88 -11.99 9.73
N THR A 59 -4.95 -11.54 10.98
CA THR A 59 -4.01 -10.57 11.56
C THR A 59 -3.34 -11.17 12.79
N VAL A 60 -2.15 -10.66 13.13
CA VAL A 60 -1.41 -11.04 14.32
C VAL A 60 -1.47 -9.90 15.33
N ALA A 61 -1.58 -10.23 16.63
CA ALA A 61 -1.61 -9.23 17.68
C ALA A 61 -0.29 -8.44 17.73
N HIS A 62 -0.38 -7.12 17.94
CA HIS A 62 0.79 -6.23 17.97
C HIS A 62 1.90 -6.71 18.92
N GLN A 63 1.52 -7.14 20.14
CA GLN A 63 2.51 -7.60 21.12
C GLN A 63 3.30 -8.81 20.63
N GLN A 64 2.65 -9.73 19.92
CA GLN A 64 3.31 -10.90 19.34
C GLN A 64 4.29 -10.47 18.25
N VAL A 65 3.87 -9.58 17.34
CA VAL A 65 4.75 -9.01 16.30
C VAL A 65 6.00 -8.37 16.92
N MET A 66 5.82 -7.58 17.99
CA MET A 66 6.95 -6.90 18.65
C MET A 66 7.90 -7.88 19.35
N ASN A 67 7.38 -8.95 19.94
CA ASN A 67 8.20 -9.98 20.58
C ASN A 67 9.03 -10.74 19.54
N GLU A 68 8.41 -11.17 18.44
CA GLU A 68 9.06 -11.88 17.33
C GLU A 68 10.12 -11.01 16.65
N ALA A 69 9.80 -9.74 16.37
CA ALA A 69 10.75 -8.79 15.78
C ALA A 69 12.01 -8.61 16.66
N ARG A 70 11.83 -8.43 17.98
CA ARG A 70 12.96 -8.31 18.92
C ARG A 70 13.81 -9.58 18.96
N ALA A 71 13.18 -10.76 18.95
CA ALA A 71 13.88 -12.04 18.94
C ALA A 71 14.73 -12.21 17.66
N THR A 72 14.16 -11.88 16.49
CA THR A 72 14.86 -11.93 15.21
C THR A 72 16.06 -11.00 15.19
N ILE A 73 15.90 -9.74 15.61
CA ILE A 73 17.00 -8.76 15.71
C ILE A 73 18.11 -9.28 16.63
N ALA A 74 17.75 -9.82 17.80
CA ALA A 74 18.72 -10.35 18.75
C ALA A 74 19.48 -11.58 18.18
N SER A 75 18.80 -12.44 17.43
CA SER A 75 19.40 -13.60 16.77
C SER A 75 20.48 -13.17 15.77
N HIS A 76 20.16 -12.23 14.87
CA HIS A 76 21.11 -11.71 13.90
C HIS A 76 22.30 -10.99 14.54
N ALA A 77 22.05 -10.19 15.58
CA ALA A 77 23.13 -9.53 16.32
C ALA A 77 24.08 -10.54 16.98
N ARG A 78 23.55 -11.66 17.51
CA ARG A 78 24.36 -12.76 18.09
C ARG A 78 25.14 -13.50 17.01
N ALA A 79 24.53 -13.76 15.85
CA ALA A 79 25.18 -14.43 14.73
C ALA A 79 26.38 -13.62 14.20
N GLN A 80 26.23 -12.31 14.04
CA GLN A 80 27.33 -11.43 13.62
C GLN A 80 28.49 -11.43 14.61
N ARG A 81 28.22 -11.36 15.92
CA ARG A 81 29.29 -11.41 16.93
C ARG A 81 30.08 -12.71 16.93
N ARG A 82 29.44 -13.84 16.62
CA ARG A 82 30.11 -15.15 16.51
C ARG A 82 30.97 -15.28 15.27
N GLN A 83 30.68 -14.53 14.20
CA GLN A 83 31.49 -14.53 12.97
C GLN A 83 32.70 -13.59 13.06
N ALA A 84 32.66 -12.62 13.99
CA ALA A 84 33.72 -11.65 14.21
C ALA A 84 34.73 -12.05 15.31
N ALA A 85 34.53 -13.19 15.96
CA ALA A 85 35.39 -13.75 17.01
C ALA A 85 36.05 -15.04 16.49
#